data_AF-A0A2S5WL08-F1
#
_entry.id   AF-A0A2S5WL08-F1
#
_cell.length_a   1.000
_cell.length_b   1.000
_cell.length_c   1.000
_cell.angle_alpha   90.00
_cell.angle_beta   90.00
_cell.angle_gamma   90.00
#
_symmetry.space_group_name_H-M   'P 1'
#
loop_
_entity.id
_entity.type
_entity.pdbx_description
1 polymer ?
#
loop_
_entity_poly.entity_id
_entity_poly.type
_entity_poly.pdbx_seq_one_letter_code
_entity_poly.pdbx_strand_id
1 'polypeptide(L)'
;MTLIGRNEDSSGFYEIHQKGAALITYTGSSRDELQELVVQLLRPVDAGSVDQGDAHWYEYGTNGHSCGIYEGDGFARIDGITYELH
;
A
#
# COMPACT_ATOMS: atom_id res chain seq x y z
N MET A 1 -10.25 6.67 -8.43
CA MET A 1 -9.71 5.68 -7.49
C MET A 1 -8.93 4.70 -8.34
N THR A 2 -7.67 4.47 -8.01
CA THR A 2 -6.73 3.71 -8.82
C THR A 2 -6.22 2.55 -8.00
N LEU A 3 -6.33 1.33 -8.50
CA LEU A 3 -5.70 0.17 -7.88
C LEU A 3 -4.19 0.24 -8.10
N ILE A 4 -3.43 0.28 -7.01
CA ILE A 4 -1.96 0.39 -7.02
C ILE A 4 -1.27 -0.83 -6.42
N GLY A 5 -1.98 -1.67 -5.67
CA GLY A 5 -1.42 -2.91 -5.16
C GLY A 5 -2.47 -3.98 -4.88
N ARG A 6 -2.05 -5.24 -4.97
CA ARG A 6 -2.80 -6.43 -4.55
C ARG A 6 -1.86 -7.41 -3.85
N ASN A 7 -2.36 -8.09 -2.84
CA ASN A 7 -1.70 -9.24 -2.24
C ASN A 7 -2.74 -10.29 -1.86
N GLU A 8 -2.32 -11.55 -1.86
CA GLU A 8 -3.13 -12.68 -1.42
C GLU A 8 -2.23 -13.56 -0.55
N ASP A 9 -2.64 -13.76 0.69
CA ASP A 9 -1.96 -14.65 1.63
C ASP A 9 -2.96 -15.55 2.37
N SER A 10 -2.47 -16.32 3.34
CA SER A 10 -3.32 -17.22 4.14
C SER A 10 -4.42 -16.49 4.95
N SER A 11 -4.32 -15.18 5.10
CA SER A 11 -5.27 -14.33 5.81
C SER A 11 -6.35 -13.74 4.90
N GLY A 12 -6.15 -13.75 3.58
CA GLY A 12 -7.16 -13.36 2.59
C GLY A 12 -6.63 -12.54 1.41
N PHE A 13 -7.55 -11.85 0.75
CA PHE A 13 -7.27 -10.94 -0.35
C PHE A 13 -7.13 -9.51 0.17
N TYR A 14 -6.13 -8.79 -0.34
CA TYR A 14 -5.88 -7.39 -0.05
C TYR A 14 -5.81 -6.60 -1.34
N GLU A 15 -6.46 -5.43 -1.37
CA GLU A 15 -6.27 -4.44 -2.42
C GLU A 15 -5.91 -3.08 -1.83
N ILE A 16 -4.96 -2.41 -2.45
CA ILE A 16 -4.52 -1.07 -2.09
C ILE A 16 -4.91 -0.14 -3.23
N HIS A 17 -5.72 0.85 -2.91
CA HIS A 17 -6.24 1.84 -3.85
C HIS A 17 -5.77 3.24 -3.47
N GLN A 18 -5.42 4.04 -4.46
CA GLN A 18 -5.15 5.46 -4.29
C GLN A 18 -6.34 6.31 -4.75
N LYS A 19 -6.74 7.27 -3.93
CA LYS A 19 -7.76 8.28 -4.24
C LYS A 19 -7.27 9.66 -3.86
N GLY A 20 -6.59 10.34 -4.79
CA GLY A 20 -5.94 11.61 -4.52
C GLY A 20 -4.79 11.42 -3.51
N ALA A 21 -4.82 12.15 -2.41
CA ALA A 21 -3.84 12.03 -1.32
C ALA A 21 -4.26 11.01 -0.23
N ALA A 22 -5.05 10.00 -0.60
CA ALA A 22 -5.46 8.94 0.32
C ALA A 22 -5.10 7.57 -0.25
N LEU A 23 -4.64 6.70 0.65
CA LEU A 23 -4.43 5.27 0.46
C LEU A 23 -5.57 4.53 1.14
N ILE A 24 -6.25 3.64 0.43
CA ILE A 24 -7.38 2.87 0.94
C ILE A 24 -7.04 1.40 0.80
N THR A 25 -7.02 0.70 1.92
CA THR A 25 -6.79 -0.75 1.95
C THR A 25 -8.14 -1.45 2.09
N TYR A 26 -8.38 -2.42 1.21
CA TYR A 26 -9.51 -3.32 1.27
C TYR A 26 -9.04 -4.73 1.62
N THR A 27 -9.86 -5.48 2.35
CA THR A 27 -9.61 -6.89 2.67
C THR A 27 -10.88 -7.72 2.50
N GLY A 28 -10.72 -9.01 2.19
CA GLY A 28 -11.85 -9.92 2.03
C GLY A 28 -11.43 -11.38 1.88
N SER A 29 -12.42 -12.27 1.98
CA SER A 29 -12.27 -13.71 1.71
C SER A 29 -12.09 -14.03 0.23
N SER A 30 -12.50 -13.13 -0.65
CA SER A 30 -12.37 -13.27 -2.11
C SER A 30 -12.29 -11.88 -2.77
N ARG A 31 -11.94 -11.85 -4.06
CA ARG A 31 -11.90 -10.59 -4.85
C ARG A 31 -13.26 -9.92 -4.99
N ASP A 32 -14.35 -10.69 -4.88
CA ASP A 32 -15.71 -10.19 -5.03
C ASP A 32 -16.31 -9.73 -3.68
N GLU A 33 -15.64 -9.99 -2.56
CA GLU A 33 -16.11 -9.74 -1.20
C GLU A 33 -15.15 -8.82 -0.41
N LEU A 34 -14.60 -7.81 -1.10
CA LEU A 34 -13.70 -6.84 -0.50
C LEU A 34 -14.46 -5.79 0.32
N GLN A 35 -13.93 -5.49 1.50
CA GLN A 35 -14.44 -4.49 2.45
C GLN A 35 -13.33 -3.50 2.78
N GLU A 36 -13.67 -2.23 2.98
CA GLU A 36 -12.70 -1.21 3.39
C GLU A 36 -12.17 -1.55 4.79
N LEU A 37 -10.85 -1.72 4.90
CA LEU A 37 -10.17 -1.99 6.16
C LEU A 37 -9.71 -0.69 6.81
N VAL A 38 -9.02 0.16 6.04
CA VAL A 38 -8.44 1.41 6.54
C VAL A 38 -8.27 2.44 5.41
N VAL A 39 -8.36 3.71 5.78
CA VAL A 39 -8.03 4.87 4.93
C VAL A 39 -6.92 5.66 5.62
N GLN A 40 -5.83 5.91 4.91
CA GLN A 40 -4.68 6.68 5.39
C GLN A 40 -4.38 7.84 4.46
N LEU A 41 -4.01 8.99 5.00
CA LEU A 41 -3.57 10.14 4.21
C LEU A 41 -2.10 9.98 3.81
N LEU A 42 -1.79 10.30 2.55
CA LEU A 42 -0.47 10.24 1.97
C LEU A 42 0.23 11.59 2.13
N ARG A 43 1.31 11.62 2.90
CA ARG A 43 2.21 12.78 3.00
C ARG A 43 3.55 12.45 2.36
N PRO A 44 3.95 13.09 1.25
CA PRO A 44 5.26 12.85 0.66
C PRO A 44 6.37 13.16 1.67
N VAL A 45 7.40 12.30 1.70
CA VAL A 45 8.60 12.53 2.49
C VAL A 45 9.83 12.64 1.60
N ASP A 46 10.90 13.22 2.13
CA ASP A 46 12.16 13.37 1.40
C ASP A 46 12.77 11.99 1.07
N ALA A 47 13.36 11.89 -0.12
CA ALA A 47 14.05 10.68 -0.55
C ALA A 47 15.17 10.32 0.44
N GLY A 48 15.14 9.08 0.96
CA GLY A 48 16.12 8.58 1.94
C GLY A 48 15.77 8.84 3.41
N SER A 49 14.59 9.40 3.71
CA SER A 49 14.09 9.56 5.09
C SER A 49 13.67 8.24 5.76
N VAL A 50 13.39 7.21 4.96
CA VAL A 50 13.02 5.86 5.39
C VAL A 50 14.00 4.88 4.76
N ASP A 51 14.37 3.84 5.49
CA ASP A 51 15.20 2.76 4.94
C ASP A 51 14.55 2.18 3.68
N GLN A 52 15.31 2.18 2.60
CA GLN A 52 14.88 1.70 1.28
C GLN A 52 15.31 0.26 1.02
N GLY A 53 15.98 -0.40 1.99
CA GLY A 53 16.37 -1.80 1.87
C GLY A 53 15.17 -2.73 1.80
N ASP A 54 15.18 -3.66 0.84
CA ASP A 54 14.03 -4.52 0.50
C ASP A 54 13.55 -5.42 1.65
N ALA A 55 14.37 -5.68 2.68
CA ALA A 55 14.06 -6.60 3.76
C ALA A 55 12.84 -6.19 4.61
N HIS A 56 12.46 -4.91 4.58
CA HIS A 56 11.37 -4.36 5.40
C HIS A 56 10.17 -3.91 4.57
N TRP A 57 10.16 -4.14 3.25
CA TRP A 57 9.05 -3.73 2.39
C TRP A 57 8.21 -4.94 2.00
N TYR A 58 6.95 -4.93 2.40
CA TYR A 58 5.95 -5.84 1.85
C TYR A 58 5.52 -5.30 0.50
N GLU A 59 5.93 -5.96 -0.58
CA GLU A 59 5.59 -5.55 -1.94
C GLU A 59 4.20 -6.07 -2.32
N TYR A 60 3.28 -5.14 -2.54
CA TYR A 60 1.91 -5.36 -3.02
C TYR A 60 1.78 -5.06 -4.54
N GLY A 61 2.88 -4.80 -5.25
CA GLY A 61 2.84 -4.34 -6.65
C GLY A 61 2.21 -5.32 -7.64
N THR A 62 1.07 -4.93 -8.24
CA THR A 62 0.52 -5.46 -9.51
C THR A 62 -0.35 -4.39 -10.20
N ASN A 63 -0.59 -4.53 -11.51
CA ASN A 63 -1.29 -3.56 -12.40
C ASN A 63 -0.44 -2.36 -12.89
N GLY A 64 0.86 -2.57 -13.10
CA GLY A 64 1.76 -1.54 -13.68
C GLY A 64 2.28 -0.51 -12.68
N HIS A 65 1.88 -0.61 -11.42
CA HIS A 65 2.39 0.19 -10.30
C HIS A 65 3.33 -0.64 -9.43
N SER A 66 4.34 0.02 -8.85
CA SER A 66 5.09 -0.54 -7.73
C SER A 66 4.50 0.00 -6.44
N CYS A 67 4.09 -0.90 -5.53
CA CYS A 67 3.54 -0.52 -4.24
C CYS A 67 4.17 -1.38 -3.16
N GLY A 68 4.79 -0.74 -2.17
CA GLY A 68 5.34 -1.39 -0.99
C GLY A 68 4.82 -0.73 0.28
N ILE A 69 4.56 -1.53 1.32
CA ILE A 69 4.23 -1.06 2.67
C ILE A 69 5.38 -1.44 3.61
N TYR A 70 5.86 -0.49 4.41
CA TYR A 70 6.97 -0.72 5.32
C TYR A 70 6.53 -1.52 6.56
N GLU A 71 7.33 -2.50 6.96
CA GLU A 71 7.14 -3.31 8.16
C GLU A 71 7.09 -2.43 9.41
N GLY A 72 6.02 -2.56 10.19
CA GLY A 72 5.77 -1.72 11.37
C GLY A 72 4.79 -0.57 11.15
N ASP A 73 4.25 -0.44 9.93
CA ASP A 73 3.26 0.54 9.50
C ASP A 73 3.71 2.00 9.63
N GLY A 74 3.30 2.85 8.69
CA GLY A 74 3.58 4.29 8.72
C GLY A 74 4.23 4.83 7.45
N PHE A 75 4.69 3.96 6.55
CA PHE A 75 5.18 4.37 5.24
C PHE A 75 4.68 3.48 4.11
N ALA A 76 4.40 4.11 2.97
CA ALA A 76 4.13 3.46 1.70
C ALA A 76 5.08 3.98 0.62
N ARG A 77 5.52 3.10 -0.26
CA ARG A 77 6.24 3.45 -1.48
C ARG A 77 5.33 3.17 -2.66
N ILE A 78 5.04 4.19 -3.46
CA ILE A 78 4.14 4.08 -4.63
C ILE A 78 4.88 4.71 -5.82
N ASP A 79 5.15 3.92 -6.86
CA ASP A 79 5.86 4.34 -8.08
C ASP A 79 7.18 5.07 -7.80
N GLY A 80 7.92 4.60 -6.79
CA GLY A 80 9.20 5.17 -6.36
C GLY A 80 9.09 6.39 -5.44
N ILE A 81 7.89 6.89 -5.14
CA ILE A 81 7.67 7.97 -4.18
C ILE A 81 7.35 7.38 -2.81
N THR A 82 8.05 7.82 -1.77
CA THR A 82 7.78 7.42 -0.38
C THR A 82 6.82 8.41 0.28
N TYR A 83 5.84 7.87 0.99
CA TYR A 83 4.83 8.62 1.73
C TYR A 83 4.80 8.14 3.17
N GLU A 84 4.62 9.08 4.10
CA GLU A 84 4.17 8.82 5.46
C GLU A 84 2.64 8.64 5.46
N LEU A 85 2.14 7.67 6.22
CA LEU A 85 0.73 7.31 6.35
C LEU A 85 0.16 7.86 7.66
N HIS A 86 -0.97 8.59 7.58
CA HIS A 86 -1.66 9.21 8.73
C HIS A 86 -3.13 8.83 8.82
#